data_AF-A0A7X6Z4A0-F1
#
_entry.id   AF-A0A7X6Z4A0-F1
#
_cell.length_a   1.000
_cell.length_b   1.000
_cell.length_c   1.000
_cell.angle_alpha   90.00
_cell.angle_beta   90.00
_cell.angle_gamma   90.00
#
_symmetry.space_group_name_H-M   'P 1'
#
loop_
_entity.id
_entity.type
_entity.pdbx_description
1 polymer ?
#
loop_
_entity_poly.entity_id
_entity_poly.type
_entity_poly.pdbx_seq_one_letter_code
_entity_poly.pdbx_strand_id
1 'polypeptide(L)'
;RNRKVTAELFASGITRFICGLGKKILIANTLAEFARNLSAGGTSSVLSLWIGSLAFTLQIYFDFSGYSDMAIGLGSMFGFHFLENFDYPYLSRSVTDFWRRWHMSLGSWFRDYVYIPLGGSRGSVARTYRNLLIVWLLTGLWHGASWNFVIWGLFYFCILALERADLGKLLKKLPAALALLYTFLLVHMGFVLFNADSLGQALMNLKGMFGLSGLPLTQPMAVYYTKSYLPAMLMATIAATPLPRRALKSLGKWKAAPVSDWIAVTGLAFVLVFSTASLIDGSFNPFLYFRF
;
A
#
# COMPACT_ATOMS: atom_id res chain seq x y z
N ARG A 1 -28.58 10.74 13.20
CA ARG A 1 -29.05 10.19 11.91
C ARG A 1 -29.44 8.73 12.12
N ASN A 2 -30.65 8.32 11.73
CA ASN A 2 -31.18 6.97 11.97
C ASN A 2 -30.32 5.92 11.26
N ARG A 3 -29.60 5.10 12.05
CA ARG A 3 -28.85 3.96 11.54
C ARG A 3 -29.83 2.90 11.05
N LYS A 4 -29.60 2.35 9.86
CA LYS A 4 -30.35 1.22 9.33
C LYS A 4 -29.41 0.03 9.22
N VAL A 5 -29.82 -1.09 9.80
CA VAL A 5 -29.12 -2.37 9.69
C VAL A 5 -30.04 -3.29 8.91
N THR A 6 -29.56 -3.86 7.80
CA THR A 6 -30.30 -4.82 6.98
C THR A 6 -29.45 -6.06 6.75
N ALA A 7 -30.10 -7.18 6.41
CA ALA A 7 -29.39 -8.43 6.13
C ALA A 7 -28.40 -8.27 4.96
N GLU A 8 -28.73 -7.48 3.95
CA GLU A 8 -27.86 -7.19 2.81
C GLU A 8 -26.60 -6.42 3.22
N LEU A 9 -26.75 -5.40 4.07
CA LEU A 9 -25.60 -4.66 4.61
C LEU A 9 -24.70 -5.56 5.46
N PHE A 10 -25.31 -6.41 6.28
CA PHE A 10 -24.57 -7.34 7.13
C PHE A 10 -23.80 -8.38 6.29
N ALA A 11 -24.44 -8.99 5.30
CA ALA A 11 -23.82 -9.95 4.39
C ALA A 11 -22.67 -9.30 3.59
N SER A 12 -22.90 -8.12 2.99
CA SER A 12 -21.84 -7.38 2.29
C SER A 12 -20.69 -6.99 3.23
N GLY A 13 -21.00 -6.68 4.49
CA GLY A 13 -20.02 -6.40 5.54
C GLY A 13 -19.14 -7.62 5.82
N ILE A 14 -19.73 -8.81 5.98
CA ILE A 14 -19.00 -10.08 6.20
C ILE A 14 -18.08 -10.39 5.04
N THR A 15 -18.59 -10.33 3.81
CA THR A 15 -17.80 -10.57 2.61
C THR A 15 -16.58 -9.66 2.57
N ARG A 16 -16.78 -8.35 2.81
CA ARG A 16 -15.69 -7.38 2.81
C ARG A 16 -14.68 -7.63 3.93
N PHE A 17 -15.17 -7.97 5.13
CA PHE A 17 -14.31 -8.29 6.27
C PHE A 17 -13.42 -9.50 5.98
N ILE A 18 -13.99 -10.60 5.47
CA ILE A 18 -13.24 -11.81 5.12
C ILE A 18 -12.20 -11.52 4.04
N CYS A 19 -12.54 -10.73 3.01
CA CYS A 19 -11.55 -10.29 2.01
C CYS A 19 -10.41 -9.47 2.65
N GLY A 20 -10.73 -8.56 3.57
CA GLY A 20 -9.74 -7.78 4.29
C GLY A 20 -8.81 -8.64 5.16
N LEU A 21 -9.39 -9.63 5.86
CA LEU A 21 -8.66 -10.62 6.64
C LEU A 21 -7.69 -11.41 5.75
N GLY A 22 -8.16 -11.90 4.60
CA GLY A 22 -7.32 -12.61 3.62
C GLY A 22 -6.16 -11.76 3.10
N LYS A 23 -6.40 -10.48 2.78
CA LYS A 23 -5.33 -9.55 2.37
C LYS A 23 -4.25 -9.42 3.44
N LYS A 24 -4.65 -9.26 4.71
CA LYS A 24 -3.72 -9.13 5.83
C LYS A 24 -2.96 -10.43 6.10
N ILE A 25 -3.68 -11.53 6.29
CA ILE A 25 -3.10 -12.77 6.80
C ILE A 25 -2.42 -13.57 5.70
N LEU A 26 -3.05 -13.73 4.53
CA LEU A 26 -2.53 -14.62 3.49
C LEU A 26 -1.52 -13.92 2.57
N ILE A 27 -1.67 -12.61 2.36
CA ILE A 27 -0.80 -11.85 1.46
C ILE A 27 0.21 -11.02 2.25
N ALA A 28 -0.24 -10.08 3.07
CA ALA A 28 0.66 -9.13 3.72
C ALA A 28 1.63 -9.84 4.70
N ASN A 29 1.16 -10.77 5.54
CA ASN A 29 2.04 -11.48 6.46
C ASN A 29 3.06 -12.37 5.74
N THR A 30 2.68 -13.04 4.65
CA THR A 30 3.59 -13.82 3.79
C THR A 30 4.70 -12.92 3.20
N LEU A 31 4.33 -11.75 2.70
CA LEU A 31 5.31 -10.77 2.19
C LEU A 31 6.19 -10.18 3.30
N ALA A 32 5.64 -10.00 4.50
CA ALA A 32 6.39 -9.57 5.67
C ALA A 32 7.45 -10.60 6.08
N GLU A 33 7.08 -11.87 6.11
CA GLU A 33 8.01 -12.96 6.36
C GLU A 33 9.10 -13.03 5.31
N PHE A 34 8.73 -12.90 4.04
CA PHE A 34 9.69 -12.85 2.96
C PHE A 34 10.69 -11.71 3.10
N ALA A 35 10.21 -10.49 3.37
CA ALA A 35 11.07 -9.34 3.61
C ALA A 35 11.99 -9.55 4.82
N ARG A 36 11.49 -10.15 5.92
CA ARG A 36 12.30 -10.50 7.10
C ARG A 36 13.41 -11.49 6.74
N ASN A 37 13.08 -12.56 6.02
CA ASN A 37 14.05 -13.57 5.59
C ASN A 37 15.14 -12.97 4.70
N LEU A 38 14.82 -11.99 3.85
CA LEU A 38 15.81 -11.27 3.04
C LEU A 38 16.64 -10.25 3.83
N SER A 39 16.16 -9.76 4.97
CA SER A 39 16.90 -8.89 5.87
C SER A 39 17.74 -9.62 6.93
N ALA A 40 17.63 -10.95 7.01
CA ALA A 40 18.35 -11.76 7.98
C ALA A 40 19.88 -11.79 7.70
N GLY A 41 20.66 -12.24 8.69
CA GLY A 41 22.11 -12.41 8.50
C GLY A 41 22.42 -13.39 7.35
N GLY A 42 23.37 -13.02 6.49
CA GLY A 42 23.84 -13.87 5.38
C GLY A 42 23.07 -13.74 4.05
N THR A 43 22.01 -12.93 3.97
CA THR A 43 21.28 -12.66 2.72
C THR A 43 21.63 -11.31 2.06
N SER A 44 22.29 -10.41 2.80
CA SER A 44 22.59 -9.04 2.37
C SER A 44 23.33 -9.00 1.02
N SER A 45 22.64 -8.47 0.02
CA SER A 45 23.06 -8.31 -1.36
C SER A 45 22.22 -7.25 -2.04
N VAL A 46 22.68 -6.73 -3.18
CA VAL A 46 21.90 -5.79 -4.02
C VAL A 46 20.52 -6.36 -4.34
N LEU A 47 20.46 -7.65 -4.75
CA LEU A 47 19.21 -8.37 -5.00
C LEU A 47 18.29 -8.37 -3.77
N SER A 48 18.80 -8.73 -2.59
CA SER A 48 17.98 -8.81 -1.38
C SER A 48 17.36 -7.47 -0.99
N LEU A 49 18.07 -6.35 -1.21
CA LEU A 49 17.57 -5.02 -0.88
C LEU A 49 16.46 -4.59 -1.84
N TRP A 50 16.60 -4.85 -3.15
CA TRP A 50 15.55 -4.58 -4.14
C TRP A 50 14.33 -5.45 -3.92
N ILE A 51 14.51 -6.77 -3.81
CA ILE A 51 13.39 -7.69 -3.69
C ILE A 51 12.72 -7.56 -2.32
N GLY A 52 13.50 -7.36 -1.24
CA GLY A 52 12.97 -7.14 0.10
C GLY A 52 12.16 -5.85 0.20
N SER A 53 12.64 -4.75 -0.40
CA SER A 53 11.85 -3.50 -0.47
C SER A 53 10.62 -3.61 -1.38
N LEU A 54 10.65 -4.46 -2.42
CA LEU A 54 9.48 -4.71 -3.27
C LEU A 54 8.42 -5.52 -2.52
N ALA A 55 8.87 -6.53 -1.78
CA ALA A 55 8.01 -7.29 -0.87
C ALA A 55 7.38 -6.37 0.17
N PHE A 56 8.16 -5.47 0.78
CA PHE A 56 7.64 -4.46 1.70
C PHE A 56 6.62 -3.53 1.04
N THR A 57 6.88 -3.06 -0.19
CA THR A 57 5.94 -2.20 -0.93
C THR A 57 4.59 -2.88 -1.12
N LEU A 58 4.57 -4.15 -1.54
CA LEU A 58 3.31 -4.90 -1.64
C LEU A 58 2.70 -5.18 -0.25
N GLN A 59 3.52 -5.52 0.75
CA GLN A 59 3.11 -5.78 2.12
C GLN A 59 2.33 -4.58 2.68
N ILE A 60 2.91 -3.37 2.66
CA ILE A 60 2.29 -2.19 3.27
C ILE A 60 0.93 -1.89 2.64
N TYR A 61 0.77 -2.12 1.33
CA TYR A 61 -0.51 -1.98 0.66
C TYR A 61 -1.55 -3.00 1.14
N PHE A 62 -1.22 -4.28 1.15
CA PHE A 62 -2.18 -5.32 1.56
C PHE A 62 -2.48 -5.30 3.05
N ASP A 63 -1.53 -4.86 3.87
CA ASP A 63 -1.70 -4.65 5.30
C ASP A 63 -2.75 -3.56 5.54
N PHE A 64 -2.50 -2.34 5.07
CA PHE A 64 -3.40 -1.20 5.30
C PHE A 64 -4.74 -1.34 4.57
N SER A 65 -4.75 -1.86 3.34
CA SER A 65 -6.00 -2.09 2.62
C SER A 65 -6.82 -3.22 3.25
N GLY A 66 -6.16 -4.26 3.79
CA GLY A 66 -6.82 -5.32 4.55
C GLY A 66 -7.51 -4.79 5.81
N TYR A 67 -6.81 -4.00 6.61
CA TYR A 67 -7.40 -3.35 7.79
C TYR A 67 -8.53 -2.39 7.44
N SER A 68 -8.37 -1.59 6.37
CA SER A 68 -9.43 -0.70 5.90
C SER A 68 -10.67 -1.48 5.47
N ASP A 69 -10.51 -2.59 4.75
CA ASP A 69 -11.63 -3.45 4.36
C ASP A 69 -12.34 -4.09 5.55
N MET A 70 -11.58 -4.56 6.55
CA MET A 70 -12.16 -5.06 7.80
C MET A 70 -12.95 -3.97 8.53
N ALA A 71 -12.40 -2.76 8.66
CA ALA A 71 -13.08 -1.64 9.31
C ALA A 71 -14.36 -1.21 8.56
N ILE A 72 -14.31 -1.10 7.23
CA ILE A 72 -15.48 -0.75 6.42
C ILE A 72 -16.53 -1.87 6.45
N GLY A 73 -16.09 -3.14 6.45
CA GLY A 73 -16.96 -4.30 6.59
C GLY A 73 -17.72 -4.30 7.92
N LEU A 74 -17.00 -4.13 9.04
CA LEU A 74 -17.59 -3.99 10.37
C LEU A 74 -18.53 -2.78 10.46
N GLY A 75 -18.09 -1.63 9.94
CA GLY A 75 -18.93 -0.44 9.88
C GLY A 75 -20.27 -0.73 9.19
N SER A 76 -20.23 -1.41 8.04
CA SER A 76 -21.42 -1.77 7.27
C SER A 76 -22.36 -2.71 8.06
N MET A 77 -21.82 -3.70 8.78
CA MET A 77 -22.61 -4.60 9.64
C MET A 77 -23.38 -3.85 10.72
N PHE A 78 -22.82 -2.76 11.25
CA PHE A 78 -23.43 -1.94 12.30
C PHE A 78 -24.16 -0.69 11.76
N GLY A 79 -24.35 -0.58 10.44
CA GLY A 79 -25.06 0.52 9.80
C GLY A 79 -24.28 1.85 9.72
N PHE A 80 -22.95 1.79 9.85
CA PHE A 80 -22.04 2.90 9.55
C PHE A 80 -21.54 2.83 8.11
N HIS A 81 -21.34 4.00 7.51
CA HIS A 81 -20.72 4.13 6.19
C HIS A 81 -19.37 4.82 6.32
N PHE A 82 -18.30 4.06 6.12
CA PHE A 82 -16.93 4.59 6.09
C PHE A 82 -16.44 4.79 4.65
N LEU A 83 -15.54 5.74 4.47
CA LEU A 83 -14.94 6.05 3.17
C LEU A 83 -13.98 4.94 2.73
N GLU A 84 -13.86 4.75 1.43
CA GLU A 84 -12.79 3.95 0.83
C GLU A 84 -11.43 4.56 1.15
N ASN A 85 -10.42 3.71 1.32
CA ASN A 85 -9.05 4.16 1.56
C ASN A 85 -8.08 3.89 0.40
N PHE A 86 -8.35 2.88 -0.43
CA PHE A 86 -7.43 2.46 -1.49
C PHE A 86 -8.15 2.19 -2.81
N ASP A 87 -7.59 2.69 -3.92
CA ASP A 87 -8.10 2.43 -5.27
C ASP A 87 -6.97 2.15 -6.28
N TYR A 88 -6.42 0.93 -6.21
CA TYR A 88 -5.33 0.43 -7.07
C TYR A 88 -4.19 1.46 -7.29
N PRO A 89 -3.58 1.95 -6.20
CA PRO A 89 -2.66 3.09 -6.25
C PRO A 89 -1.41 2.83 -7.09
N TYR A 90 -0.94 1.58 -7.19
CA TYR A 90 0.22 1.22 -8.01
C TYR A 90 0.00 1.31 -9.52
N LEU A 91 -1.23 1.61 -9.98
CA LEU A 91 -1.53 1.89 -11.38
C LEU A 91 -1.50 3.39 -11.72
N SER A 92 -1.11 4.23 -10.76
CA SER A 92 -1.01 5.67 -10.95
C SER A 92 0.10 6.08 -11.91
N ARG A 93 -0.19 7.12 -12.69
CA ARG A 93 0.73 7.69 -13.70
C ARG A 93 1.38 9.01 -13.26
N SER A 94 1.11 9.41 -12.02
CA SER A 94 1.82 10.48 -11.32
C SER A 94 1.74 10.22 -9.82
N VAL A 95 2.68 10.75 -9.06
CA VAL A 95 2.68 10.67 -7.59
C VAL A 95 1.47 11.42 -7.00
N THR A 96 1.01 12.49 -7.67
CA THR A 96 -0.25 13.16 -7.33
C THR A 96 -1.45 12.22 -7.44
N ASP A 97 -1.54 11.40 -8.48
CA ASP A 97 -2.63 10.41 -8.64
C ASP A 97 -2.48 9.26 -7.63
N PHE A 98 -1.25 8.84 -7.34
CA PHE A 98 -0.98 7.82 -6.32
C PHE A 98 -1.57 8.23 -4.96
N TRP A 99 -1.28 9.44 -4.48
CA TRP A 99 -1.78 9.94 -3.19
C TRP A 99 -3.27 10.28 -3.18
N ARG A 100 -3.93 10.32 -4.35
CA ARG A 100 -5.40 10.39 -4.44
C ARG A 100 -6.07 9.02 -4.33
N ARG A 101 -5.30 7.94 -4.47
CA ARG A 101 -5.75 6.53 -4.42
C ARG A 101 -5.18 5.76 -3.24
N TRP A 102 -4.27 6.37 -2.48
CA TRP A 102 -3.62 5.79 -1.31
C TRP A 102 -4.09 6.52 -0.05
N HIS A 103 -4.56 5.76 0.94
CA HIS A 103 -4.99 6.28 2.25
C HIS A 103 -5.91 7.51 2.15
N MET A 104 -6.94 7.40 1.30
CA MET A 104 -7.80 8.50 0.87
C MET A 104 -8.51 9.23 2.01
N SER A 105 -8.87 8.54 3.10
CA SER A 105 -9.50 9.18 4.27
C SER A 105 -8.54 10.12 4.98
N LEU A 106 -7.27 9.72 5.14
CA LEU A 106 -6.23 10.57 5.73
C LEU A 106 -5.88 11.75 4.81
N GLY A 107 -5.76 11.50 3.50
CA GLY A 107 -5.54 12.56 2.52
C GLY A 107 -6.67 13.59 2.55
N SER A 108 -7.92 13.14 2.71
CA SER A 108 -9.08 14.03 2.88
C SER A 108 -9.03 14.78 4.20
N TRP A 109 -8.61 14.14 5.29
CA TRP A 109 -8.45 14.80 6.59
C TRP A 109 -7.39 15.92 6.52
N PHE A 110 -6.19 15.66 6.01
CA PHE A 110 -5.18 16.71 5.85
C PHE A 110 -5.63 17.82 4.90
N ARG A 111 -6.37 17.49 3.84
CA ARG A 111 -6.94 18.49 2.95
C ARG A 111 -7.92 19.41 3.70
N ASP A 112 -8.87 18.83 4.42
CA ASP A 112 -10.00 19.56 5.00
C ASP A 112 -9.63 20.29 6.29
N TYR A 113 -8.72 19.73 7.09
CA TYR A 113 -8.35 20.27 8.40
C TYR A 113 -7.00 20.98 8.46
N VAL A 114 -6.15 20.85 7.43
CA VAL A 114 -4.84 21.54 7.39
C VAL A 114 -4.72 22.39 6.14
N TYR A 115 -4.85 21.80 4.96
CA TYR A 115 -4.59 22.49 3.69
C TYR A 115 -5.59 23.62 3.42
N ILE A 116 -6.90 23.36 3.51
CA ILE A 116 -7.95 24.35 3.28
C ILE A 116 -7.90 25.49 4.31
N PRO A 117 -7.77 25.23 5.63
CA PRO A 117 -7.59 26.29 6.63
C PRO A 117 -6.38 27.19 6.40
N LEU A 118 -5.28 26.67 5.82
CA LEU A 118 -4.11 27.49 5.42
C LEU A 118 -4.34 28.35 4.16
N GLY A 119 -5.55 28.34 3.60
CA GLY A 119 -5.94 29.04 2.37
C GLY A 119 -5.96 28.15 1.12
N GLY A 120 -5.62 26.86 1.25
CA GLY A 120 -5.62 25.90 0.16
C GLY A 120 -4.75 26.33 -1.02
N SER A 121 -5.34 26.33 -2.22
CA SER A 121 -4.74 26.86 -3.45
C SER A 121 -5.16 28.31 -3.76
N ARG A 122 -5.79 29.03 -2.82
CA ARG A 122 -6.19 30.43 -3.03
C ARG A 122 -4.99 31.36 -2.82
N GLY A 123 -4.88 32.41 -3.62
CA GLY A 123 -3.82 33.40 -3.54
C GLY A 123 -2.61 33.08 -4.42
N SER A 124 -1.40 33.43 -3.98
CA SER A 124 -0.20 33.30 -4.80
C SER A 124 0.30 31.87 -4.90
N VAL A 125 1.04 31.59 -5.98
CA VAL A 125 1.73 30.31 -6.21
C VAL A 125 2.63 29.95 -5.02
N ALA A 126 3.42 30.90 -4.51
CA ALA A 126 4.30 30.70 -3.35
C ALA A 126 3.55 30.26 -2.08
N ARG A 127 2.39 30.86 -1.78
CA ARG A 127 1.55 30.44 -0.63
C ARG A 127 1.07 29.01 -0.81
N THR A 128 0.73 28.62 -2.03
CA THR A 128 0.28 27.25 -2.31
C THR A 128 1.39 26.22 -2.08
N TYR A 129 2.63 26.50 -2.51
CA TYR A 129 3.78 25.63 -2.24
C TYR A 129 4.11 25.56 -0.75
N ARG A 130 4.07 26.69 -0.03
CA ARG A 130 4.23 26.72 1.43
C ARG A 130 3.17 25.84 2.13
N ASN A 131 1.90 25.96 1.74
CA ASN A 131 0.82 25.17 2.31
C ASN A 131 1.02 23.67 2.02
N LEU A 132 1.48 23.32 0.82
CA LEU A 132 1.80 21.94 0.46
C LEU A 132 2.98 21.39 1.29
N LEU A 133 4.03 22.19 1.48
CA LEU A 133 5.18 21.83 2.33
C LEU A 133 4.73 21.53 3.77
N ILE A 134 3.94 22.42 4.36
CA ILE A 134 3.42 22.25 5.72
C ILE A 134 2.62 20.95 5.84
N VAL A 135 1.70 20.69 4.89
CA VAL A 135 0.91 19.45 4.89
C VAL A 135 1.83 18.22 4.85
N TRP A 136 2.82 18.18 3.96
CA TRP A 136 3.68 17.01 3.82
C TRP A 136 4.64 16.78 4.98
N LEU A 137 5.15 17.85 5.60
CA LEU A 137 5.93 17.74 6.83
C LEU A 137 5.08 17.21 7.98
N LEU A 138 3.84 17.72 8.13
CA LEU A 138 2.91 17.23 9.14
C LEU A 138 2.47 15.78 8.88
N THR A 139 2.29 15.38 7.61
CA THR A 139 2.03 13.98 7.25
C THR A 139 3.20 13.09 7.65
N GLY A 140 4.44 13.51 7.38
CA GLY A 140 5.63 12.79 7.84
C GLY A 140 5.66 12.66 9.37
N LEU A 141 5.54 13.77 10.09
CA LEU A 141 5.55 13.79 11.55
C LEU A 141 4.40 12.99 12.18
N TRP A 142 3.24 12.91 11.51
CA TRP A 142 2.12 12.08 11.96
C TRP A 142 2.46 10.59 11.98
N HIS A 143 3.37 10.14 11.11
CA HIS A 143 3.82 8.75 11.07
C HIS A 143 4.87 8.41 12.12
N GLY A 144 5.65 9.37 12.60
CA GLY A 144 6.64 9.15 13.66
C GLY A 144 7.60 10.31 13.85
N ALA A 145 8.29 10.33 14.99
CA ALA A 145 9.18 11.43 15.39
C ALA A 145 10.62 11.32 14.83
N SER A 146 10.97 10.20 14.17
CA SER A 146 12.31 10.01 13.60
C SER A 146 12.54 10.84 12.34
N TRP A 147 13.79 11.23 12.10
CA TRP A 147 14.18 12.08 10.95
C TRP A 147 13.87 11.46 9.58
N ASN A 148 13.82 10.13 9.46
CA ASN A 148 13.46 9.49 8.20
C ASN A 148 12.03 9.88 7.76
N PHE A 149 11.08 10.10 8.68
CA PHE A 149 9.73 10.54 8.33
C PHE A 149 9.65 12.00 7.89
N VAL A 150 10.46 12.88 8.47
CA VAL A 150 10.56 14.28 8.04
C VAL A 150 11.13 14.35 6.62
N ILE A 151 12.21 13.62 6.36
CA ILE A 151 12.82 13.52 5.03
C ILE A 151 11.87 12.85 4.02
N TRP A 152 11.12 11.85 4.45
CA TRP A 152 10.06 11.23 3.66
C TRP A 152 8.96 12.22 3.26
N GLY A 153 8.50 13.06 4.20
CA GLY A 153 7.54 14.12 3.91
C GLY A 153 8.11 15.14 2.92
N LEU A 154 9.35 15.58 3.13
CA LEU A 154 10.04 16.51 2.23
C LEU A 154 10.22 15.92 0.83
N PHE A 155 10.57 14.63 0.73
CA PHE A 155 10.72 13.91 -0.53
C PHE A 155 9.44 13.99 -1.37
N TYR A 156 8.27 13.69 -0.77
CA TYR A 156 7.00 13.79 -1.49
C TYR A 156 6.57 15.23 -1.77
N PHE A 157 6.85 16.17 -0.87
CA PHE A 157 6.65 17.59 -1.16
C PHE A 157 7.39 18.00 -2.45
N CYS A 158 8.69 17.68 -2.56
CA CYS A 158 9.49 18.04 -3.72
C CYS A 158 8.91 17.45 -5.02
N ILE A 159 8.51 16.18 -5.01
CA ILE A 159 7.93 15.54 -6.20
C ILE A 159 6.61 16.20 -6.58
N LEU A 160 5.70 16.38 -5.62
CA LEU A 160 4.38 16.97 -5.88
C LEU A 160 4.48 18.44 -6.28
N ALA A 161 5.47 19.15 -5.75
CA ALA A 161 5.81 20.49 -6.16
C ALA A 161 6.22 20.53 -7.65
N LEU A 162 7.13 19.62 -8.07
CA LEU A 162 7.54 19.51 -9.46
C LEU A 162 6.39 19.09 -10.37
N GLU A 163 5.59 18.09 -9.98
CA GLU A 163 4.41 17.66 -10.74
C GLU A 163 3.35 18.76 -10.89
N ARG A 164 3.17 19.60 -9.86
CA ARG A 164 2.27 20.75 -9.92
C ARG A 164 2.76 21.84 -10.86
N ALA A 165 4.08 21.98 -11.02
CA ALA A 165 4.69 22.83 -12.03
C ALA A 165 4.53 22.20 -13.43
N ASP A 166 5.60 22.19 -14.24
CA ASP A 166 5.51 21.72 -15.62
C ASP A 166 5.71 20.21 -15.77
N LEU A 167 6.23 19.51 -14.75
CA LEU A 167 6.46 18.05 -14.84
C LEU A 167 5.15 17.29 -15.02
N GLY A 168 4.05 17.74 -14.42
CA GLY A 168 2.72 17.13 -14.62
C GLY A 168 2.22 17.25 -16.06
N LYS A 169 2.60 18.30 -16.79
CA LYS A 169 2.29 18.43 -18.22
C LYS A 169 3.12 17.47 -19.06
N LEU A 170 4.39 17.26 -18.70
CA LEU A 170 5.27 16.29 -19.35
C LEU A 170 4.77 14.85 -19.12
N LEU A 171 4.42 14.49 -17.89
CA LEU A 171 3.92 13.16 -17.53
C LEU A 171 2.66 12.77 -18.32
N LYS A 172 1.78 13.75 -18.62
CA LYS A 172 0.58 13.52 -19.45
C LYS A 172 0.91 13.21 -20.92
N LYS A 173 2.07 13.66 -21.41
CA LYS A 173 2.54 13.40 -22.78
C LYS A 173 3.35 12.11 -22.89
N LEU A 174 3.87 11.60 -21.77
CA LEU A 174 4.66 10.37 -21.77
C LEU A 174 3.77 9.15 -22.05
N PRO A 175 4.34 8.10 -22.70
CA PRO A 175 3.70 6.80 -22.78
C PRO A 175 3.26 6.31 -21.40
N ALA A 176 2.06 5.72 -21.33
CA ALA A 176 1.46 5.30 -20.06
C ALA A 176 2.37 4.38 -19.23
N ALA A 177 3.12 3.50 -19.88
CA ALA A 177 4.06 2.59 -19.21
C ALA A 177 5.24 3.34 -18.56
N LEU A 178 5.76 4.39 -19.19
CA LEU A 178 6.86 5.19 -18.64
C LEU A 178 6.39 6.05 -17.47
N ALA A 179 5.20 6.66 -17.56
CA ALA A 179 4.62 7.42 -16.47
C ALA A 179 4.28 6.53 -15.25
N LEU A 180 3.81 5.31 -15.51
CA LEU A 180 3.60 4.28 -14.49
C LEU A 180 4.92 3.89 -13.81
N LEU A 181 5.96 3.57 -14.61
CA LEU A 181 7.28 3.19 -14.09
C LEU A 181 7.90 4.31 -13.25
N TYR A 182 7.85 5.56 -13.74
CA TYR A 182 8.27 6.75 -13.00
C TYR A 182 7.58 6.84 -11.63
N THR A 183 6.25 6.74 -11.61
CA THR A 183 5.46 6.86 -10.39
C THR A 183 5.79 5.73 -9.42
N PHE A 184 5.84 4.49 -9.92
CA PHE A 184 6.12 3.31 -9.12
C PHE A 184 7.52 3.39 -8.48
N LEU A 185 8.55 3.76 -9.25
CA LEU A 185 9.92 3.87 -8.72
C LEU A 185 10.01 4.92 -7.60
N LEU A 186 9.41 6.10 -7.77
CA LEU A 186 9.43 7.14 -6.74
C LEU A 186 8.66 6.72 -5.48
N VAL A 187 7.50 6.08 -5.65
CA VAL A 187 6.73 5.55 -4.52
C VAL A 187 7.51 4.46 -3.79
N HIS A 188 8.15 3.55 -4.53
CA HIS A 188 8.99 2.50 -3.98
C HIS A 188 10.16 3.08 -3.17
N MET A 189 10.89 4.05 -3.72
CA MET A 189 11.97 4.74 -2.99
C MET A 189 11.44 5.44 -1.74
N GLY A 190 10.25 6.05 -1.82
CA GLY A 190 9.57 6.60 -0.66
C GLY A 190 9.30 5.54 0.41
N PHE A 191 8.87 4.33 0.04
CA PHE A 191 8.70 3.24 1.01
C PHE A 191 10.01 2.70 1.59
N VAL A 192 11.12 2.75 0.84
CA VAL A 192 12.45 2.43 1.40
C VAL A 192 12.83 3.42 2.51
N LEU A 193 12.59 4.72 2.30
CA LEU A 193 12.79 5.75 3.33
C LEU A 193 11.85 5.55 4.53
N PHE A 194 10.60 5.18 4.26
CA PHE A 194 9.57 4.97 5.28
C PHE A 194 9.85 3.78 6.20
N ASN A 195 10.31 2.66 5.64
CA ASN A 195 10.51 1.42 6.37
C ASN A 195 11.79 1.38 7.22
N ALA A 196 12.70 2.35 7.05
CA ALA A 196 13.95 2.37 7.78
C ALA A 196 13.77 2.82 9.24
N ASP A 197 14.49 2.18 10.15
CA ASP A 197 14.52 2.50 11.59
C ASP A 197 15.22 3.84 11.86
N SER A 198 16.05 4.31 10.92
CA SER A 198 16.75 5.59 11.02
C SER A 198 17.10 6.14 9.64
N LEU A 199 17.42 7.45 9.58
CA LEU A 199 17.92 8.07 8.35
C LEU A 199 19.24 7.43 7.87
N GLY A 200 20.11 7.02 8.80
CA GLY A 200 21.36 6.34 8.46
C GLY A 200 21.11 5.00 7.76
N GLN A 201 20.21 4.18 8.31
CA GLN A 201 19.82 2.91 7.70
C GLN A 201 19.10 3.12 6.35
N ALA A 202 18.26 4.15 6.23
CA ALA A 202 17.60 4.50 4.96
C ALA A 202 18.64 4.79 3.85
N LEU A 203 19.66 5.60 4.17
CA LEU A 203 20.74 5.93 3.23
C LEU A 203 21.59 4.70 2.89
N MET A 204 21.88 3.83 3.87
CA MET A 204 22.60 2.58 3.63
C MET A 204 21.82 1.64 2.71
N ASN A 205 20.52 1.49 2.92
CA ASN A 205 19.64 0.67 2.08
C ASN A 205 19.60 1.21 0.65
N LEU A 206 19.38 2.52 0.48
CA LEU A 206 19.39 3.15 -0.84
C LEU A 206 20.73 2.98 -1.56
N LYS A 207 21.87 3.25 -0.88
CA LYS A 207 23.21 3.02 -1.47
C LYS A 207 23.40 1.55 -1.86
N GLY A 208 22.99 0.63 -1.00
CA GLY A 208 23.12 -0.81 -1.22
C GLY A 208 22.30 -1.30 -2.41
N MET A 209 21.10 -0.76 -2.61
CA MET A 209 20.27 -1.06 -3.79
C MET A 209 20.97 -0.70 -5.11
N PHE A 210 21.83 0.31 -5.12
CA PHE A 210 22.58 0.70 -6.32
C PHE A 210 24.04 0.20 -6.31
N GLY A 211 24.38 -0.76 -5.44
CA GLY A 211 25.72 -1.36 -5.38
C GLY A 211 26.80 -0.47 -4.75
N LEU A 212 26.42 0.66 -4.15
CA LEU A 212 27.35 1.67 -3.59
C LEU A 212 27.81 1.36 -2.16
N SER A 213 27.44 0.20 -1.61
CA SER A 213 27.75 -0.22 -0.24
C SER A 213 28.74 -1.38 -0.17
N GLY A 214 29.37 -1.77 -1.29
CA GLY A 214 30.28 -2.91 -1.34
C GLY A 214 29.62 -4.27 -1.14
N LEU A 215 28.28 -4.33 -1.18
CA LEU A 215 27.53 -5.58 -1.12
C LEU A 215 27.68 -6.35 -2.43
N PRO A 216 27.72 -7.70 -2.38
CA PRO A 216 27.68 -8.49 -3.60
C PRO A 216 26.35 -8.29 -4.32
N LEU A 217 26.34 -8.47 -5.64
CA LEU A 217 25.12 -8.35 -6.45
C LEU A 217 24.04 -9.34 -5.99
N THR A 218 24.46 -10.56 -5.63
CA THR A 218 23.57 -11.62 -5.15
C THR A 218 24.24 -12.43 -4.03
N GLN A 219 23.42 -13.12 -3.24
CA GLN A 219 23.84 -14.12 -2.25
C GLN A 219 23.01 -15.39 -2.46
N PRO A 220 23.56 -16.61 -2.27
CA PRO A 220 22.82 -17.85 -2.50
C PRO A 220 21.50 -17.94 -1.72
N MET A 221 21.50 -17.54 -0.44
CA MET A 221 20.30 -17.53 0.39
C MET A 221 19.27 -16.51 -0.09
N ALA A 222 19.70 -15.33 -0.57
CA ALA A 222 18.79 -14.34 -1.13
C ALA A 222 18.11 -14.86 -2.41
N VAL A 223 18.86 -15.57 -3.26
CA VAL A 223 18.30 -16.21 -4.48
C VAL A 223 17.32 -17.31 -4.10
N TYR A 224 17.65 -18.14 -3.11
CA TYR A 224 16.76 -19.20 -2.62
C TYR A 224 15.41 -18.65 -2.14
N TYR A 225 15.42 -17.65 -1.24
CA TYR A 225 14.19 -17.05 -0.76
C TYR A 225 13.43 -16.35 -1.89
N THR A 226 14.12 -15.64 -2.77
CA THR A 226 13.49 -14.98 -3.93
C THR A 226 12.75 -15.98 -4.80
N LYS A 227 13.35 -17.12 -5.13
CA LYS A 227 12.71 -18.18 -5.91
C LYS A 227 11.52 -18.79 -5.18
N SER A 228 11.66 -19.04 -3.88
CA SER A 228 10.62 -19.68 -3.05
C SER A 228 9.37 -18.80 -2.92
N TYR A 229 9.54 -17.49 -2.82
CA TYR A 229 8.43 -16.53 -2.65
C TYR A 229 7.96 -15.88 -3.96
N LEU A 230 8.62 -16.14 -5.10
CA LEU A 230 8.26 -15.57 -6.39
C LEU A 230 6.78 -15.78 -6.76
N PRO A 231 6.17 -16.98 -6.60
CA PRO A 231 4.75 -17.17 -6.88
C PRO A 231 3.87 -16.26 -6.02
N ALA A 232 4.18 -16.11 -4.74
CA ALA A 232 3.44 -15.23 -3.83
C ALA A 232 3.57 -13.76 -4.25
N MET A 233 4.77 -13.31 -4.64
CA MET A 233 4.97 -11.96 -5.18
C MET A 233 4.15 -11.69 -6.45
N LEU A 234 4.11 -12.65 -7.38
CA LEU A 234 3.35 -12.50 -8.63
C LEU A 234 1.85 -12.45 -8.35
N MET A 235 1.34 -13.33 -7.48
CA MET A 235 -0.06 -13.32 -7.05
C MET A 235 -0.41 -12.00 -6.35
N ALA A 236 0.43 -11.50 -5.45
CA ALA A 236 0.24 -10.23 -4.77
C ALA A 236 0.23 -9.05 -5.75
N THR A 237 1.14 -9.05 -6.74
CA THR A 237 1.19 -8.02 -7.78
C THR A 237 -0.09 -8.00 -8.60
N ILE A 238 -0.59 -9.17 -9.02
CA ILE A 238 -1.87 -9.28 -9.75
C ILE A 238 -3.02 -8.83 -8.85
N ALA A 239 -3.02 -9.24 -7.57
CA ALA A 239 -4.04 -8.85 -6.59
C ALA A 239 -4.09 -7.34 -6.32
N ALA A 240 -2.99 -6.62 -6.55
CA ALA A 240 -2.90 -5.17 -6.41
C ALA A 240 -3.44 -4.40 -7.63
N THR A 241 -4.00 -5.10 -8.62
CA THR A 241 -4.63 -4.53 -9.84
C THR A 241 -6.15 -4.79 -9.84
N PRO A 242 -6.95 -4.14 -10.70
CA PRO A 242 -8.38 -4.42 -10.80
C PRO A 242 -8.70 -5.77 -11.48
N LEU A 243 -7.69 -6.54 -11.89
CA LEU A 243 -7.89 -7.81 -12.59
C LEU A 243 -8.72 -8.83 -11.80
N PRO A 244 -8.46 -9.11 -10.51
CA PRO A 244 -9.27 -10.06 -9.74
C PRO A 244 -10.72 -9.58 -9.62
N ARG A 245 -10.94 -8.28 -9.37
CA ARG A 245 -12.28 -7.70 -9.30
C ARG A 245 -13.02 -7.84 -10.63
N ARG A 246 -12.33 -7.64 -11.76
CA ARG A 246 -12.92 -7.81 -13.11
C ARG A 246 -13.22 -9.28 -13.40
N ALA A 247 -12.34 -10.20 -13.02
CA ALA A 247 -12.54 -11.64 -13.16
C ALA A 247 -13.78 -12.11 -12.40
N LEU A 248 -13.91 -11.73 -11.11
CA LEU A 248 -15.08 -12.06 -10.29
C LEU A 248 -16.38 -11.49 -10.87
N LYS A 249 -16.38 -10.24 -11.35
CA LYS A 249 -17.54 -9.66 -12.02
C LYS A 249 -17.90 -10.39 -13.32
N SER A 250 -16.92 -10.89 -14.06
CA SER A 250 -17.15 -11.65 -15.29
C SER A 250 -17.78 -13.02 -15.01
N LEU A 251 -17.39 -13.67 -13.91
CA LEU A 251 -18.00 -14.93 -13.46
C LEU A 251 -19.48 -14.74 -13.08
N GLY A 252 -19.83 -13.65 -12.41
CA GLY A 252 -21.22 -13.33 -12.07
C GLY A 252 -22.13 -12.99 -13.26
N LYS A 253 -21.58 -12.81 -14.47
CA LYS A 253 -22.36 -12.64 -15.71
C LYS A 253 -22.75 -13.96 -16.37
N TRP A 254 -22.25 -15.09 -15.86
CA TRP A 254 -22.63 -16.40 -16.39
C TRP A 254 -24.09 -16.66 -16.04
N LYS A 255 -24.87 -17.16 -17.02
CA LYS A 255 -26.31 -17.44 -16.87
C LYS A 255 -26.63 -18.48 -15.78
N ALA A 256 -25.63 -19.12 -15.18
CA ALA A 256 -25.74 -20.01 -14.03
C ALA A 256 -25.48 -19.26 -12.72
N ALA A 257 -26.36 -18.29 -12.39
CA ALA A 257 -26.29 -17.50 -11.15
C ALA A 257 -26.11 -18.33 -9.86
N PRO A 258 -26.74 -19.51 -9.69
CA PRO A 258 -26.52 -20.33 -8.50
C PRO A 258 -25.07 -20.81 -8.36
N VAL A 259 -24.40 -21.12 -9.48
CA VAL A 259 -23.03 -21.63 -9.47
C VAL A 259 -22.04 -20.53 -9.11
N SER A 260 -22.24 -19.30 -9.60
CA SER A 260 -21.38 -18.16 -9.24
C SER A 260 -21.46 -17.80 -7.76
N ASP A 261 -22.64 -17.93 -7.14
CA ASP A 261 -22.83 -17.64 -5.73
C ASP A 261 -22.17 -18.70 -4.85
N TRP A 262 -22.31 -19.99 -5.19
CA TRP A 262 -21.59 -21.08 -4.51
C TRP A 262 -20.07 -20.94 -4.61
N ILE A 263 -19.54 -20.54 -5.77
CA ILE A 263 -18.11 -20.26 -5.95
C ILE A 263 -17.66 -19.12 -5.02
N ALA A 264 -18.43 -18.04 -4.95
CA ALA A 264 -18.11 -16.90 -4.09
C ALA A 264 -18.12 -17.28 -2.60
N VAL A 265 -19.16 -17.98 -2.14
CA VAL A 265 -19.29 -18.44 -0.74
C VAL A 265 -18.18 -19.43 -0.39
N THR A 266 -17.90 -20.40 -1.26
CA THR A 266 -16.84 -21.39 -1.03
C THR A 266 -15.46 -20.73 -1.00
N GLY A 267 -15.22 -19.76 -1.89
CA GLY A 267 -14.00 -18.97 -1.89
C GLY A 267 -13.82 -18.15 -0.62
N LEU A 268 -14.89 -17.53 -0.11
CA LEU A 268 -14.86 -16.81 1.17
C LEU A 268 -14.63 -17.75 2.36
N ALA A 269 -15.28 -18.92 2.37
CA ALA A 269 -15.07 -19.93 3.39
C ALA A 269 -13.62 -20.43 3.40
N PHE A 270 -13.04 -20.67 2.23
CA PHE A 270 -11.63 -21.02 2.08
C PHE A 270 -10.73 -19.91 2.64
N VAL A 271 -10.94 -18.66 2.24
CA VAL A 271 -10.15 -17.52 2.76
C VAL A 271 -10.26 -17.44 4.28
N LEU A 272 -11.46 -17.61 4.84
CA LEU A 272 -11.68 -17.56 6.28
C LEU A 272 -10.95 -18.70 6.99
N VAL A 273 -11.16 -19.95 6.57
CA VAL A 273 -10.54 -21.15 7.18
C VAL A 273 -9.02 -21.06 7.14
N PHE A 274 -8.44 -20.75 5.98
CA PHE A 274 -6.98 -20.63 5.86
C PHE A 274 -6.44 -19.45 6.66
N SER A 275 -7.13 -18.31 6.68
CA SER A 275 -6.71 -17.18 7.52
C SER A 275 -6.75 -17.54 9.00
N THR A 276 -7.79 -18.24 9.46
CA THR A 276 -7.89 -18.68 10.85
C THR A 276 -6.86 -19.75 11.20
N ALA A 277 -6.57 -20.68 10.30
CA ALA A 277 -5.52 -21.69 10.49
C ALA A 277 -4.13 -21.03 10.59
N SER A 278 -3.81 -20.09 9.70
CA SER A 278 -2.57 -19.31 9.75
C SER A 278 -2.44 -18.43 10.99
N LEU A 279 -3.55 -18.03 11.61
CA LEU A 279 -3.53 -17.31 12.89
C LEU A 279 -3.21 -18.22 14.09
N ILE A 280 -3.55 -19.50 14.02
CA ILE A 280 -3.27 -20.49 15.07
C ILE A 280 -1.78 -20.88 15.05
N ASP A 281 -1.22 -21.05 13.86
CA ASP A 281 0.19 -21.43 13.65
C ASP A 281 1.15 -20.22 13.68
N GLY A 282 0.62 -19.01 13.46
CA GLY A 282 1.40 -17.80 13.27
C GLY A 282 2.00 -17.24 14.57
N SER A 283 3.30 -16.96 14.55
CA SER A 283 3.92 -16.03 15.50
C SER A 283 3.34 -14.62 15.30
N PHE A 284 3.05 -13.91 16.40
CA PHE A 284 2.40 -12.60 16.42
C PHE A 284 3.07 -11.59 15.45
N ASN A 285 2.36 -11.19 14.39
CA ASN A 285 2.82 -10.18 13.42
C ASN A 285 1.92 -8.94 13.52
N PRO A 286 2.29 -7.95 14.37
CA PRO A 286 1.44 -6.80 14.65
C PRO A 286 1.14 -5.97 13.40
N PHE A 287 0.09 -5.15 13.48
CA PHE A 287 -0.19 -4.15 12.45
C PHE A 287 1.05 -3.26 12.23
N LEU A 288 1.41 -2.98 10.97
CA LEU A 288 2.64 -2.28 10.63
C LEU A 288 2.73 -0.90 11.30
N TYR A 289 1.59 -0.24 11.52
CA TYR A 289 1.53 1.07 12.17
C TYR A 289 2.07 1.08 13.62
N PHE A 290 2.04 -0.04 14.34
CA PHE A 290 2.59 -0.11 15.71
C PHE A 290 4.12 -0.22 15.75
N ARG A 291 4.79 -0.25 14.58
CA ARG A 291 6.26 -0.28 14.49
C ARG A 291 6.89 1.11 14.41
N PHE A 292 6.08 2.16 14.27
CA PHE A 292 6.53 3.54 14.04
C PHE A 292 6.15 4.46 15.20
#